data_AF-A0A9J5WIN7-F1
#
_entry.id   AF-A0A9J5WIN7-F1
#
_cell.length_a   1.000
_cell.length_b   1.000
_cell.length_c   1.000
_cell.angle_alpha   90.00
_cell.angle_beta   90.00
_cell.angle_gamma   90.00
#
_symmetry.space_group_name_H-M   'P 1'
#
loop_
_entity.id
_entity.type
_entity.pdbx_description
1 polymer ?
#
loop_
_entity_poly.entity_id
_entity_poly.type
_entity_poly.pdbx_seq_one_letter_code
_entity_poly.pdbx_strand_id
1 'polypeptide(L)'
;MATAASNTALVPPQYRQQRRNNHPPLLTPLFFNKSATYPLLVFPSPSKIRRRGTLSPVSASLMETANEVRKSWGGFSSLNNWVVKDYYRLVNSVNSMEPQIQNLSDEQLRAKTLEFRRRLREGETLAHIQAEAFAVVREAAKRKLGMRHFDVQIIGGAVLHDGAIAEMKTGEGKTLVSTLAAYLNALTGEGVHVVTVNDYLAQRDAEWMGRVHRFLGLSVGLIQRGMKNKERRSNYSCDITYTNNSELGFDYLRDNLATSHEQLVMRWPKPFHFAIVDEVDSVLIDEGRNPLLISGEANKDAARYPVAARVAELLIKGLHYSIELKDNSVELTEEGIALAEMALETSDLWDENDPWARFVFNALKAKEFYKRDVQYIVRNGMALIINELTGRVEEKRRWSDGIHQAVEAKEGVKIQADSVVVAQITYQSLFKLYPRLSGMTGTAKTEEKEFLKMFQVPVIEVPTNLPNIRKDLPIQAFATARGKWEYVREEVEFMFQLGRPVLVGTTSVENSEYLSDLLKERKIPHNVLNARPKYAAREADTVAQAGRKYAITISTNMAGRGTDIILGGNPKAS
;
A
#
# COMPACT_ATOMS: atom_id res chain seq x y z
N MET A 1 35.92 -26.85 42.03
CA MET A 1 37.36 -27.11 41.77
C MET A 1 37.65 -26.49 40.41
N ALA A 2 38.32 -25.33 40.34
CA ALA A 2 39.79 -25.16 40.41
C ALA A 2 40.46 -25.62 39.08
N THR A 3 41.27 -24.83 38.36
CA THR A 3 41.85 -23.47 38.53
C THR A 3 42.20 -22.89 37.13
N ALA A 4 42.13 -21.58 36.84
CA ALA A 4 43.21 -20.56 36.90
C ALA A 4 44.59 -21.00 36.32
N ALA A 5 45.38 -20.25 35.53
CA ALA A 5 45.41 -18.87 34.97
C ALA A 5 46.59 -18.79 33.92
N SER A 6 46.96 -17.77 33.11
CA SER A 6 46.50 -16.42 32.66
C SER A 6 47.45 -15.90 31.51
N ASN A 7 47.31 -14.63 31.05
CA ASN A 7 48.30 -13.80 30.29
C ASN A 7 48.48 -14.07 28.76
N THR A 8 48.81 -13.11 27.85
CA THR A 8 49.07 -11.65 27.92
C THR A 8 48.98 -10.95 26.53
N ALA A 9 48.78 -9.61 26.49
CA ALA A 9 49.20 -8.59 25.48
C ALA A 9 48.82 -8.78 23.97
N LEU A 10 48.16 -7.86 23.24
CA LEU A 10 48.38 -6.42 22.90
C LEU A 10 49.29 -6.13 21.67
N VAL A 11 48.66 -5.92 20.50
CA VAL A 11 48.70 -4.70 19.62
C VAL A 11 50.07 -4.05 19.25
N PRO A 12 50.32 -3.60 17.99
CA PRO A 12 49.87 -4.01 16.64
C PRO A 12 51.08 -4.14 15.65
N PRO A 13 50.92 -3.87 14.34
CA PRO A 13 51.93 -3.07 13.64
C PRO A 13 51.37 -1.85 12.87
N GLN A 14 52.08 -0.73 12.94
CA GLN A 14 51.90 0.42 12.03
C GLN A 14 52.89 0.32 10.86
N TYR A 15 52.55 0.88 9.69
CA TYR A 15 53.55 1.29 8.70
C TYR A 15 53.21 2.67 8.13
N ARG A 16 54.22 3.56 8.05
CA ARG A 16 54.03 4.98 7.76
C ARG A 16 55.06 5.50 6.75
N GLN A 17 54.54 5.96 5.60
CA GLN A 17 55.04 7.01 4.70
C GLN A 17 56.56 7.11 4.39
N GLN A 18 56.89 7.15 3.10
CA GLN A 18 57.62 8.25 2.42
C GLN A 18 57.63 7.95 0.89
N ARG A 19 57.82 8.90 -0.05
CA ARG A 19 57.36 10.31 -0.21
C ARG A 19 57.71 10.75 -1.66
N ARG A 20 57.25 11.94 -2.07
CA ARG A 20 57.55 12.66 -3.35
C ARG A 20 56.85 12.11 -4.60
N ASN A 21 56.48 12.94 -5.61
CA ASN A 21 56.24 14.40 -5.64
C ASN A 21 55.45 14.76 -6.93
N ASN A 22 54.46 15.66 -6.84
CA ASN A 22 54.22 16.83 -7.72
C ASN A 22 52.74 17.28 -7.75
N HIS A 23 52.57 18.59 -7.93
CA HIS A 23 51.37 19.45 -7.88
C HIS A 23 51.74 20.74 -8.67
N PRO A 24 50.84 21.73 -8.91
CA PRO A 24 49.37 21.80 -8.93
C PRO A 24 48.94 22.33 -10.36
N PRO A 25 47.95 23.23 -10.62
CA PRO A 25 46.84 23.76 -9.82
C PRO A 25 45.44 23.79 -10.50
N LEU A 26 44.46 24.22 -9.70
CA LEU A 26 43.10 24.63 -10.10
C LEU A 26 43.08 25.98 -10.84
N LEU A 27 42.00 26.27 -11.57
CA LEU A 27 41.52 27.65 -11.80
C LEU A 27 40.00 27.71 -12.08
N THR A 28 39.44 28.91 -11.97
CA THR A 28 38.00 29.23 -11.91
C THR A 28 37.33 29.46 -13.28
N PRO A 29 35.99 29.37 -13.38
CA PRO A 29 35.25 29.70 -14.60
C PRO A 29 35.24 31.21 -14.88
N LEU A 30 35.29 31.60 -16.16
CA LEU A 30 35.12 32.98 -16.61
C LEU A 30 34.31 33.07 -17.93
N PHE A 31 33.63 34.19 -18.08
CA PHE A 31 32.84 34.55 -19.27
C PHE A 31 33.73 34.76 -20.50
N PHE A 32 33.19 34.56 -21.71
CA PHE A 32 33.33 35.58 -22.76
C PHE A 32 32.16 35.60 -23.75
N ASN A 33 31.84 36.80 -24.23
CA ASN A 33 30.82 37.08 -25.24
C ASN A 33 31.31 36.77 -26.66
N LYS A 34 30.41 36.29 -27.55
CA LYS A 34 30.31 36.85 -28.91
C LYS A 34 28.97 36.55 -29.60
N SER A 35 28.20 37.62 -29.71
CA SER A 35 27.09 37.89 -30.64
C SER A 35 27.00 37.07 -31.93
N ALA A 36 25.80 36.58 -32.22
CA ALA A 36 25.25 36.47 -33.57
C ALA A 36 23.85 37.10 -33.61
N THR A 37 23.64 38.08 -34.47
CA THR A 37 22.35 38.79 -34.65
C THR A 37 21.44 38.05 -35.63
N TYR A 38 20.12 38.15 -35.47
CA TYR A 38 19.13 38.54 -36.51
C TYR A 38 17.71 38.65 -35.87
N PRO A 39 16.71 39.29 -36.51
CA PRO A 39 15.92 40.30 -35.79
C PRO A 39 14.52 39.87 -35.34
N LEU A 40 14.00 40.64 -34.38
CA LEU A 40 12.57 40.78 -34.13
C LEU A 40 11.87 41.36 -35.36
N LEU A 41 10.73 40.79 -35.75
CA LEU A 41 9.73 41.44 -36.59
C LEU A 41 8.44 41.64 -35.78
N VAL A 42 7.75 42.75 -36.05
CA VAL A 42 6.86 43.39 -35.08
C VAL A 42 5.58 43.86 -35.78
N PHE A 43 4.43 43.31 -35.33
CA PHE A 43 3.06 43.76 -35.65
C PHE A 43 2.63 43.62 -37.14
N PRO A 44 1.34 43.80 -37.53
CA PRO A 44 0.18 44.21 -36.74
C PRO A 44 -1.05 43.27 -36.80
N SER A 45 -2.13 43.71 -36.14
CA SER A 45 -3.49 43.16 -36.18
C SER A 45 -4.51 44.31 -36.32
N PRO A 46 -5.78 44.09 -36.67
CA PRO A 46 -6.35 43.11 -37.61
C PRO A 46 -7.40 43.74 -38.58
N SER A 47 -7.73 43.13 -39.73
CA SER A 47 -9.03 43.43 -40.40
C SER A 47 -9.51 42.39 -41.46
N LYS A 48 -10.85 42.29 -41.61
CA LYS A 48 -11.64 41.87 -42.79
C LYS A 48 -11.54 40.43 -43.36
N ILE A 49 -12.31 39.53 -42.74
CA ILE A 49 -13.35 38.65 -43.35
C ILE A 49 -13.20 38.24 -44.84
N ARG A 50 -13.02 36.92 -45.11
CA ARG A 50 -13.93 36.13 -46.00
C ARG A 50 -13.74 34.60 -45.96
N ARG A 51 -14.87 33.88 -45.91
CA ARG A 51 -15.16 32.49 -46.37
C ARG A 51 -14.16 31.35 -46.03
N ARG A 52 -14.60 30.44 -45.14
CA ARG A 52 -14.15 29.03 -45.13
C ARG A 52 -14.72 28.27 -46.34
N GLY A 53 -13.94 27.35 -46.90
CA GLY A 53 -14.45 26.23 -47.69
C GLY A 53 -14.54 24.95 -46.84
N THR A 54 -15.48 24.06 -47.15
CA THR A 54 -15.68 22.78 -46.43
C THR A 54 -14.91 21.64 -47.07
N LEU A 55 -14.16 20.87 -46.27
CA LEU A 55 -13.63 19.56 -46.69
C LEU A 55 -14.77 18.53 -46.74
N SER A 56 -14.66 17.55 -47.64
CA SER A 56 -15.73 16.56 -47.91
C SER A 56 -15.60 15.29 -47.05
N PRO A 57 -16.72 14.57 -46.77
CA PRO A 57 -16.76 13.49 -45.77
C PRO A 57 -15.86 12.29 -46.07
N VAL A 58 -15.56 12.04 -47.35
CA VAL A 58 -14.79 10.86 -47.81
C VAL A 58 -13.37 10.83 -47.25
N SER A 59 -12.77 12.01 -47.03
CA SER A 59 -11.40 12.12 -46.50
C SER A 59 -11.27 11.67 -45.04
N ALA A 60 -12.30 11.89 -44.21
CA ALA A 60 -12.30 11.49 -42.81
C ALA A 60 -12.34 9.96 -42.65
N SER A 61 -13.27 9.28 -43.35
CA SER A 61 -13.41 7.82 -43.30
C SER A 61 -12.13 7.07 -43.71
N LEU A 62 -11.43 7.55 -44.74
CA LEU A 62 -10.17 6.95 -45.19
C LEU A 62 -9.04 7.14 -44.17
N MET A 63 -8.98 8.28 -43.47
CA MET A 63 -8.02 8.48 -42.37
C MET A 63 -8.36 7.65 -41.13
N GLU A 64 -9.64 7.43 -40.84
CA GLU A 64 -10.10 6.61 -39.72
C GLU A 64 -9.74 5.14 -39.94
N THR A 65 -10.09 4.59 -41.12
CA THR A 65 -9.69 3.22 -41.54
C THR A 65 -8.17 3.05 -41.56
N ALA A 66 -7.43 4.04 -42.06
CA ALA A 66 -5.96 3.99 -42.07
C ALA A 66 -5.35 4.00 -40.64
N ASN A 67 -5.98 4.69 -39.69
CA ASN A 67 -5.57 4.66 -38.28
C ASN A 67 -5.93 3.35 -37.57
N GLU A 68 -7.05 2.71 -37.91
CA GLU A 68 -7.37 1.35 -37.44
C GLU A 68 -6.37 0.32 -37.96
N VAL A 69 -6.05 0.35 -39.25
CA VAL A 69 -5.01 -0.50 -39.84
C VAL A 69 -3.65 -0.23 -39.18
N ARG A 70 -3.27 1.03 -38.95
CA ARG A 70 -2.02 1.39 -38.28
C ARG A 70 -1.97 0.95 -36.82
N LYS A 71 -3.09 1.00 -36.09
CA LYS A 71 -3.22 0.41 -34.74
C LYS A 71 -3.07 -1.11 -34.77
N SER A 72 -3.74 -1.79 -35.71
CA SER A 72 -3.69 -3.24 -35.88
C SER A 72 -2.26 -3.75 -36.14
N TRP A 73 -1.54 -3.11 -37.08
CA TRP A 73 -0.15 -3.44 -37.39
C TRP A 73 0.82 -3.07 -36.24
N GLY A 74 0.57 -1.98 -35.51
CA GLY A 74 1.32 -1.62 -34.30
C GLY A 74 1.09 -2.59 -33.13
N GLY A 75 -0.11 -3.19 -33.04
CA GLY A 75 -0.41 -4.24 -32.07
C GLY A 75 0.34 -5.55 -32.38
N PHE A 76 0.41 -5.94 -33.66
CA PHE A 76 1.00 -7.21 -34.08
C PHE A 76 2.52 -7.33 -33.80
N SER A 77 3.22 -6.22 -33.61
CA SER A 77 4.64 -6.19 -33.21
C SER A 77 4.87 -5.97 -31.71
N SER A 78 3.82 -5.84 -30.90
CA SER A 78 3.95 -5.63 -29.45
C SER A 78 4.47 -6.88 -28.72
N LEU A 79 5.37 -6.68 -27.76
CA LEU A 79 5.93 -7.75 -26.92
C LEU A 79 4.84 -8.58 -26.21
N ASN A 80 3.76 -7.91 -25.78
CA ASN A 80 2.61 -8.52 -25.13
C ASN A 80 1.99 -9.65 -25.97
N ASN A 81 1.81 -9.43 -27.28
CA ASN A 81 1.19 -10.42 -28.15
C ASN A 81 2.06 -11.67 -28.36
N TRP A 82 3.38 -11.55 -28.29
CA TRP A 82 4.27 -12.71 -28.33
C TRP A 82 4.23 -13.51 -27.02
N VAL A 83 4.27 -12.83 -25.87
CA VAL A 83 4.14 -13.45 -24.55
C VAL A 83 2.79 -14.18 -24.39
N VAL A 84 1.68 -13.52 -24.74
CA VAL A 84 0.34 -14.12 -24.71
C VAL A 84 0.22 -15.31 -25.67
N LYS A 85 0.81 -15.24 -26.87
CA LYS A 85 0.83 -16.36 -27.83
C LYS A 85 1.60 -17.58 -27.31
N ASP A 86 2.62 -17.37 -26.49
CA ASP A 86 3.35 -18.47 -25.86
C ASP A 86 2.55 -19.10 -24.72
N TYR A 87 1.81 -18.32 -23.93
CA TYR A 87 0.85 -18.85 -22.96
C TYR A 87 -0.28 -19.68 -23.59
N TYR A 88 -0.69 -19.40 -24.83
CA TYR A 88 -1.64 -20.27 -25.54
C TYR A 88 -1.11 -21.70 -25.77
N ARG A 89 0.22 -21.95 -25.75
CA ARG A 89 0.75 -23.33 -25.76
C ARG A 89 0.45 -24.06 -24.44
N LEU A 90 0.55 -23.37 -23.31
CA LEU A 90 0.17 -23.90 -22.01
C LEU A 90 -1.34 -24.14 -21.94
N VAL A 91 -2.17 -23.21 -22.44
CA VAL A 91 -3.63 -23.39 -22.58
C VAL A 91 -3.96 -24.68 -23.34
N ASN A 92 -3.34 -24.91 -24.50
CA ASN A 92 -3.56 -26.12 -25.28
C ASN A 92 -3.15 -27.40 -24.54
N SER A 93 -2.10 -27.34 -23.72
CA SER A 93 -1.64 -28.46 -22.88
C SER A 93 -2.59 -28.74 -21.70
N VAL A 94 -3.12 -27.70 -21.06
CA VAL A 94 -4.16 -27.82 -20.02
C VAL A 94 -5.46 -28.38 -20.62
N ASN A 95 -5.85 -27.92 -21.81
CA ASN A 95 -7.03 -28.38 -22.53
C ASN A 95 -6.93 -29.86 -22.97
N SER A 96 -5.75 -30.35 -23.39
CA SER A 96 -5.58 -31.75 -23.79
C SER A 96 -5.55 -32.74 -22.62
N MET A 97 -5.13 -32.29 -21.43
CA MET A 97 -5.19 -33.08 -20.19
C MET A 97 -6.60 -33.16 -19.60
N GLU A 98 -7.47 -32.18 -19.87
CA GLU A 98 -8.78 -32.05 -19.23
C GLU A 98 -9.66 -33.32 -19.32
N PRO A 99 -9.79 -34.04 -20.47
CA PRO A 99 -10.58 -35.28 -20.53
C PRO A 99 -10.05 -36.41 -19.63
N GLN A 100 -8.74 -36.46 -19.38
CA GLN A 100 -8.12 -37.46 -18.49
C GLN A 100 -8.35 -37.09 -17.03
N ILE A 101 -8.17 -35.82 -16.67
CA ILE A 101 -8.39 -35.30 -15.31
C ILE A 101 -9.87 -35.36 -14.92
N GLN A 102 -10.80 -35.13 -15.86
CA GLN A 102 -12.25 -35.27 -15.64
C GLN A 102 -12.67 -36.68 -15.21
N ASN A 103 -11.97 -37.73 -15.68
CA ASN A 103 -12.27 -39.12 -15.32
C ASN A 103 -11.73 -39.54 -13.95
N LEU A 104 -10.93 -38.71 -13.27
CA LEU A 104 -10.40 -39.02 -11.94
C LEU A 104 -11.50 -38.91 -10.88
N SER A 105 -11.54 -39.86 -9.93
CA SER A 105 -12.30 -39.69 -8.69
C SER A 105 -11.79 -38.52 -7.86
N ASP A 106 -12.61 -38.03 -6.93
CA ASP A 106 -12.20 -36.95 -6.01
C ASP A 106 -10.98 -37.31 -5.15
N GLU A 107 -10.81 -38.60 -4.83
CA GLU A 107 -9.66 -39.12 -4.08
C GLU A 107 -8.39 -39.12 -4.94
N GLN A 108 -8.47 -39.57 -6.19
CA GLN A 108 -7.35 -39.51 -7.15
C GLN A 108 -6.96 -38.06 -7.49
N LEU A 109 -7.95 -37.16 -7.63
CA LEU A 109 -7.72 -35.75 -7.92
C LEU A 109 -7.03 -35.04 -6.73
N ARG A 110 -7.33 -35.43 -5.49
CA ARG A 110 -6.60 -35.00 -4.29
C ARG A 110 -5.22 -35.66 -4.17
N ALA A 111 -5.07 -36.92 -4.57
CA ALA A 111 -3.79 -37.64 -4.54
C ALA A 111 -2.73 -37.00 -5.46
N LYS A 112 -3.14 -36.31 -6.54
CA LYS A 112 -2.23 -35.54 -7.41
C LYS A 112 -1.36 -34.53 -6.66
N THR A 113 -1.86 -33.91 -5.58
CA THR A 113 -1.07 -32.98 -4.76
C THR A 113 0.10 -33.66 -4.04
N LEU A 114 -0.06 -34.93 -3.64
CA LEU A 114 1.04 -35.75 -3.10
C LEU A 114 1.98 -36.23 -4.20
N GLU A 115 1.45 -36.56 -5.39
CA GLU A 115 2.26 -36.93 -6.56
C GLU A 115 3.18 -35.78 -6.99
N PHE A 116 2.66 -34.56 -7.15
CA PHE A 116 3.47 -33.39 -7.51
C PHE A 116 4.51 -33.08 -6.42
N ARG A 117 4.13 -33.14 -5.13
CA ARG A 117 5.08 -32.97 -4.00
C ARG A 117 6.16 -34.06 -3.96
N ARG A 118 5.92 -35.26 -4.49
CA ARG A 118 6.94 -36.30 -4.70
C ARG A 118 7.85 -35.91 -5.87
N ARG A 119 7.28 -35.62 -7.04
CA ARG A 119 8.00 -35.26 -8.28
C ARG A 119 8.94 -34.06 -8.12
N LEU A 120 8.51 -33.02 -7.40
CA LEU A 120 9.35 -31.85 -7.07
C LEU A 120 10.55 -32.20 -6.17
N ARG A 121 10.42 -33.20 -5.28
CA ARG A 121 11.54 -33.70 -4.45
C ARG A 121 12.48 -34.65 -5.21
N GLU A 122 12.01 -35.22 -6.32
CA GLU A 122 12.80 -36.06 -7.22
C GLU A 122 13.53 -35.25 -8.32
N GLY A 123 13.32 -33.93 -8.38
CA GLY A 123 14.06 -33.00 -9.25
C GLY A 123 13.26 -32.35 -10.37
N GLU A 124 11.97 -32.66 -10.53
CA GLU A 124 11.11 -31.87 -11.42
C GLU A 124 10.97 -30.43 -10.91
N THR A 125 10.77 -29.48 -11.83
CA THR A 125 10.53 -28.06 -11.49
C THR A 125 9.05 -27.71 -11.66
N LEU A 126 8.61 -26.58 -11.08
CA LEU A 126 7.22 -26.10 -11.20
C LEU A 126 6.76 -25.97 -12.67
N ALA A 127 7.66 -25.65 -13.60
CA ALA A 127 7.35 -25.58 -15.04
C ALA A 127 7.03 -26.95 -15.66
N HIS A 128 7.67 -28.03 -15.22
CA HIS A 128 7.40 -29.40 -15.71
C HIS A 128 5.99 -29.87 -15.34
N ILE A 129 5.51 -29.49 -14.16
CA ILE A 129 4.19 -29.87 -13.64
C ILE A 129 3.08 -28.84 -13.93
N GLN A 130 3.39 -27.66 -14.48
CA GLN A 130 2.49 -26.50 -14.55
C GLN A 130 1.16 -26.81 -15.26
N ALA A 131 1.21 -27.42 -16.45
CA ALA A 131 0.01 -27.76 -17.21
C ALA A 131 -0.91 -28.74 -16.47
N GLU A 132 -0.32 -29.76 -15.85
CA GLU A 132 -1.04 -30.81 -15.14
C GLU A 132 -1.64 -30.29 -13.83
N ALA A 133 -0.88 -29.49 -13.08
CA ALA A 133 -1.34 -28.79 -11.88
C ALA A 133 -2.49 -27.82 -12.20
N PHE A 134 -2.42 -27.07 -13.30
CA PHE A 134 -3.49 -26.16 -13.73
C PHE A 134 -4.74 -26.92 -14.18
N ALA A 135 -4.61 -28.07 -14.87
CA ALA A 135 -5.75 -28.93 -15.21
C ALA A 135 -6.43 -29.51 -13.95
N VAL A 136 -5.65 -29.95 -12.96
CA VAL A 136 -6.15 -30.43 -11.65
C VAL A 136 -6.91 -29.32 -10.91
N VAL A 137 -6.38 -28.09 -10.86
CA VAL A 137 -7.07 -26.94 -10.23
C VAL A 137 -8.34 -26.54 -10.98
N ARG A 138 -8.34 -26.58 -12.32
CA ARG A 138 -9.54 -26.32 -13.14
C ARG A 138 -10.67 -27.30 -12.82
N GLU A 139 -10.37 -28.60 -12.76
CA GLU A 139 -11.38 -29.61 -12.44
C GLU A 139 -11.84 -29.51 -10.96
N ALA A 140 -10.93 -29.20 -10.04
CA ALA A 140 -11.27 -28.95 -8.63
C ALA A 140 -12.21 -27.74 -8.45
N ALA A 141 -11.97 -26.64 -9.17
CA ALA A 141 -12.86 -25.47 -9.17
C ALA A 141 -14.22 -25.78 -9.80
N LYS A 142 -14.24 -26.50 -10.93
CA LYS A 142 -15.46 -26.99 -11.58
C LYS A 142 -16.30 -27.84 -10.63
N ARG A 143 -15.70 -28.80 -9.91
CA ARG A 143 -16.39 -29.67 -8.94
C ARG A 143 -16.84 -28.97 -7.66
N LYS A 144 -16.04 -28.05 -7.10
CA LYS A 144 -16.31 -27.48 -5.76
C LYS A 144 -16.95 -26.09 -5.76
N LEU A 145 -16.86 -25.34 -6.86
CA LEU A 145 -17.45 -24.01 -7.04
C LEU A 145 -18.51 -23.95 -8.16
N GLY A 146 -18.56 -24.96 -9.04
CA GLY A 146 -19.35 -24.93 -10.27
C GLY A 146 -18.72 -24.08 -11.38
N MET A 147 -17.41 -23.79 -11.28
CA MET A 147 -16.71 -22.83 -12.15
C MET A 147 -15.46 -23.47 -12.79
N ARG A 148 -15.53 -23.73 -14.10
CA ARG A 148 -14.36 -24.11 -14.91
C ARG A 148 -13.61 -22.85 -15.34
N HIS A 149 -12.30 -22.78 -15.11
CA HIS A 149 -11.48 -21.68 -15.63
C HIS A 149 -11.57 -21.56 -17.15
N PHE A 150 -11.87 -20.36 -17.65
CA PHE A 150 -11.74 -20.01 -19.06
C PHE A 150 -10.27 -20.03 -19.51
N ASP A 151 -10.04 -20.05 -20.81
CA ASP A 151 -8.69 -20.18 -21.35
C ASP A 151 -7.85 -18.91 -21.13
N VAL A 152 -8.48 -17.72 -21.14
CA VAL A 152 -7.84 -16.46 -20.70
C VAL A 152 -7.51 -16.44 -19.20
N GLN A 153 -8.26 -17.19 -18.38
CA GLN A 153 -7.97 -17.36 -16.95
C GLN A 153 -6.78 -18.29 -16.71
N ILE A 154 -6.55 -19.27 -17.59
CA ILE A 154 -5.31 -20.07 -17.61
C ILE A 154 -4.11 -19.19 -17.96
N ILE A 155 -4.23 -18.27 -18.93
CA ILE A 155 -3.19 -17.29 -19.28
C ILE A 155 -2.90 -16.37 -18.07
N GLY A 156 -3.92 -15.79 -17.43
CA GLY A 156 -3.74 -14.98 -16.23
C GLY A 156 -3.07 -15.75 -15.08
N GLY A 157 -3.39 -17.03 -14.91
CA GLY A 157 -2.75 -17.91 -13.92
C GLY A 157 -1.28 -18.19 -14.22
N ALA A 158 -0.89 -18.18 -15.50
CA ALA A 158 0.50 -18.32 -15.94
C ALA A 158 1.29 -17.02 -15.74
N VAL A 159 0.72 -15.87 -16.10
CA VAL A 159 1.29 -14.53 -15.80
C VAL A 159 1.51 -14.36 -14.28
N LEU A 160 0.52 -14.74 -13.47
CA LEU A 160 0.64 -14.74 -12.01
C LEU A 160 1.64 -15.78 -11.49
N HIS A 161 1.91 -16.87 -12.21
CA HIS A 161 3.02 -17.74 -11.85
C HIS A 161 4.34 -17.01 -12.11
N ASP A 162 4.54 -16.45 -13.31
CA ASP A 162 5.85 -16.05 -13.82
C ASP A 162 6.52 -14.83 -13.16
N GLY A 163 5.92 -14.21 -12.14
CA GLY A 163 6.49 -13.03 -11.49
C GLY A 163 6.03 -11.71 -12.10
N ALA A 164 4.85 -11.70 -12.74
CA ALA A 164 4.32 -10.58 -13.50
C ALA A 164 2.97 -10.08 -12.95
N ILE A 165 2.52 -8.92 -13.46
CA ILE A 165 1.16 -8.43 -13.24
C ILE A 165 0.26 -8.85 -14.40
N ALA A 166 -0.81 -9.57 -14.07
CA ALA A 166 -1.89 -9.90 -15.00
C ALA A 166 -2.92 -8.77 -15.01
N GLU A 167 -2.91 -7.95 -16.06
CA GLU A 167 -4.04 -7.05 -16.28
C GLU A 167 -5.21 -7.83 -16.88
N MET A 168 -6.25 -7.99 -16.07
CA MET A 168 -7.50 -8.68 -16.40
C MET A 168 -8.66 -7.77 -16.01
N LYS A 169 -9.47 -7.37 -17.00
CA LYS A 169 -10.54 -6.38 -16.80
C LYS A 169 -11.58 -6.89 -15.79
N THR A 170 -12.27 -5.99 -15.09
CA THR A 170 -13.28 -6.34 -14.07
C THR A 170 -14.37 -7.25 -14.67
N GLY A 171 -14.76 -8.32 -13.95
CA GLY A 171 -15.63 -9.38 -14.44
C GLY A 171 -14.91 -10.60 -15.05
N GLU A 172 -13.62 -10.51 -15.41
CA GLU A 172 -12.83 -11.66 -15.93
C GLU A 172 -12.46 -12.70 -14.85
N GLY A 173 -12.96 -12.56 -13.62
CA GLY A 173 -12.86 -13.58 -12.56
C GLY A 173 -11.49 -13.68 -11.85
N LYS A 174 -10.78 -12.56 -11.68
CA LYS A 174 -9.43 -12.49 -11.06
C LYS A 174 -9.26 -13.37 -9.81
N THR A 175 -10.21 -13.32 -8.86
CA THR A 175 -10.20 -14.14 -7.65
C THR A 175 -10.03 -15.64 -7.94
N LEU A 176 -10.71 -16.17 -8.97
CA LEU A 176 -10.58 -17.57 -9.41
C LEU A 176 -9.24 -17.87 -10.10
N VAL A 177 -8.70 -16.90 -10.85
CA VAL A 177 -7.39 -17.00 -11.52
C VAL A 177 -6.27 -17.22 -10.52
N SER A 178 -6.31 -16.55 -9.36
CA SER A 178 -5.30 -16.67 -8.31
C SER A 178 -5.05 -18.12 -7.86
N THR A 179 -6.08 -18.97 -7.88
CA THR A 179 -6.00 -20.38 -7.43
C THR A 179 -4.99 -21.21 -8.21
N LEU A 180 -4.76 -20.89 -9.49
CA LEU A 180 -3.82 -21.61 -10.36
C LEU A 180 -2.37 -21.39 -9.87
N ALA A 181 -1.96 -20.13 -9.80
CA ALA A 181 -0.62 -19.73 -9.36
C ALA A 181 -0.40 -20.02 -7.86
N ALA A 182 -1.41 -19.83 -7.02
CA ALA A 182 -1.33 -20.11 -5.58
C ALA A 182 -1.15 -21.61 -5.31
N TYR A 183 -1.94 -22.49 -5.94
CA TYR A 183 -1.78 -23.94 -5.80
C TYR A 183 -0.39 -24.39 -6.27
N LEU A 184 0.02 -23.99 -7.48
CA LEU A 184 1.28 -24.45 -8.08
C LEU A 184 2.49 -24.06 -7.22
N ASN A 185 2.59 -22.80 -6.79
CA ASN A 185 3.71 -22.37 -5.95
C ASN A 185 3.62 -22.97 -4.52
N ALA A 186 2.43 -23.20 -3.97
CA ALA A 186 2.26 -23.85 -2.66
C ALA A 186 2.73 -25.33 -2.63
N LEU A 187 2.96 -25.96 -3.78
CA LEU A 187 3.54 -27.31 -3.83
C LEU A 187 4.99 -27.36 -3.32
N THR A 188 5.72 -26.23 -3.27
CA THR A 188 7.07 -26.17 -2.66
C THR A 188 7.06 -26.34 -1.15
N GLY A 189 5.94 -26.01 -0.49
CA GLY A 189 5.82 -25.97 0.96
C GLY A 189 6.43 -24.72 1.63
N GLU A 190 7.19 -23.88 0.92
CA GLU A 190 7.79 -22.64 1.48
C GLU A 190 6.72 -21.59 1.84
N GLY A 191 5.56 -21.61 1.18
CA GLY A 191 4.36 -20.84 1.53
C GLY A 191 4.00 -19.74 0.52
N VAL A 192 2.70 -19.48 0.35
CA VAL A 192 2.18 -18.45 -0.56
C VAL A 192 1.31 -17.46 0.20
N HIS A 193 1.54 -16.16 0.00
CA HIS A 193 0.69 -15.10 0.55
C HIS A 193 -0.22 -14.53 -0.55
N VAL A 194 -1.53 -14.65 -0.38
CA VAL A 194 -2.53 -13.98 -1.22
C VAL A 194 -2.98 -12.72 -0.49
N VAL A 195 -2.62 -11.56 -1.03
CA VAL A 195 -2.78 -10.26 -0.37
C VAL A 195 -3.90 -9.48 -1.07
N THR A 196 -4.86 -9.04 -0.28
CA THR A 196 -6.01 -8.25 -0.73
C THR A 196 -6.03 -6.87 -0.08
N VAL A 197 -6.96 -6.01 -0.51
CA VAL A 197 -7.11 -4.63 -0.02
C VAL A 197 -7.65 -4.55 1.42
N ASN A 198 -8.41 -5.54 1.91
CA ASN A 198 -9.03 -5.46 3.25
C ASN A 198 -9.43 -6.83 3.84
N ASP A 199 -9.69 -6.85 5.16
CA ASP A 199 -10.08 -8.05 5.93
C ASP A 199 -11.30 -8.82 5.35
N TYR A 200 -12.27 -8.11 4.77
CA TYR A 200 -13.47 -8.74 4.21
C TYR A 200 -13.16 -9.50 2.91
N LEU A 201 -12.37 -8.91 2.00
CA LEU A 201 -11.92 -9.59 0.79
C LEU A 201 -10.99 -10.77 1.12
N ALA A 202 -10.07 -10.59 2.07
CA ALA A 202 -9.20 -11.66 2.56
C ALA A 202 -10.00 -12.85 3.09
N GLN A 203 -11.00 -12.60 3.95
CA GLN A 203 -11.86 -13.65 4.50
C GLN A 203 -12.71 -14.32 3.43
N ARG A 204 -13.43 -13.53 2.62
CA ARG A 204 -14.30 -14.02 1.55
C ARG A 204 -13.55 -14.96 0.60
N ASP A 205 -12.33 -14.61 0.23
CA ASP A 205 -11.55 -15.39 -0.74
C ASP A 205 -10.88 -16.61 -0.08
N ALA A 206 -10.47 -16.51 1.19
CA ALA A 206 -10.01 -17.65 2.00
C ALA A 206 -11.12 -18.69 2.27
N GLU A 207 -12.37 -18.26 2.39
CA GLU A 207 -13.54 -19.14 2.52
C GLU A 207 -13.95 -19.71 1.15
N TRP A 208 -14.06 -18.87 0.13
CA TRP A 208 -14.57 -19.25 -1.19
C TRP A 208 -13.55 -20.02 -2.03
N MET A 209 -12.41 -19.42 -2.36
CA MET A 209 -11.34 -20.06 -3.15
C MET A 209 -10.62 -21.15 -2.35
N GLY A 210 -10.49 -20.96 -1.03
CA GLY A 210 -9.94 -21.96 -0.13
C GLY A 210 -10.67 -23.32 -0.17
N ARG A 211 -11.92 -23.40 -0.66
CA ARG A 211 -12.59 -24.70 -0.94
C ARG A 211 -11.86 -25.54 -1.98
N VAL A 212 -11.27 -24.92 -3.01
CA VAL A 212 -10.51 -25.61 -4.07
C VAL A 212 -9.21 -26.16 -3.49
N HIS A 213 -8.46 -25.32 -2.78
CA HIS A 213 -7.18 -25.67 -2.16
C HIS A 213 -7.33 -26.75 -1.07
N ARG A 214 -8.32 -26.61 -0.16
CA ARG A 214 -8.60 -27.60 0.90
C ARG A 214 -9.08 -28.94 0.34
N PHE A 215 -9.84 -28.94 -0.76
CA PHE A 215 -10.24 -30.16 -1.46
C PHE A 215 -9.04 -30.91 -2.06
N LEU A 216 -8.10 -30.17 -2.68
CA LEU A 216 -6.81 -30.72 -3.12
C LEU A 216 -5.85 -31.03 -1.94
N GLY A 217 -6.28 -30.84 -0.68
CA GLY A 217 -5.51 -31.21 0.50
C GLY A 217 -4.41 -30.22 0.90
N LEU A 218 -4.38 -29.01 0.33
CA LEU A 218 -3.58 -27.92 0.87
C LEU A 218 -4.28 -27.27 2.08
N SER A 219 -3.49 -26.87 3.06
CA SER A 219 -3.93 -26.03 4.17
C SER A 219 -4.04 -24.57 3.74
N VAL A 220 -5.08 -23.88 4.23
CA VAL A 220 -5.38 -22.48 3.87
C VAL A 220 -5.68 -21.68 5.13
N GLY A 221 -4.74 -20.81 5.48
CA GLY A 221 -4.83 -19.87 6.59
C GLY A 221 -5.38 -18.52 6.17
N LEU A 222 -5.82 -17.75 7.16
CA LEU A 222 -6.35 -16.40 7.05
C LEU A 222 -5.77 -15.53 8.19
N ILE A 223 -5.27 -14.35 7.87
CA ILE A 223 -4.83 -13.34 8.83
C ILE A 223 -5.84 -12.19 8.84
N GLN A 224 -6.32 -11.82 10.03
CA GLN A 224 -7.23 -10.70 10.25
C GLN A 224 -6.83 -9.88 11.48
N ARG A 225 -7.27 -8.63 11.50
CA ARG A 225 -7.13 -7.74 12.64
C ARG A 225 -7.69 -8.36 13.93
N GLY A 226 -6.92 -8.30 15.01
CA GLY A 226 -7.31 -8.79 16.34
C GLY A 226 -6.96 -10.25 16.66
N MET A 227 -6.54 -11.06 15.67
CA MET A 227 -5.98 -12.40 15.92
C MET A 227 -4.73 -12.35 16.81
N LYS A 228 -4.61 -13.29 17.75
CA LYS A 228 -3.48 -13.44 18.68
C LYS A 228 -2.27 -14.09 18.00
N ASN A 229 -1.06 -13.90 18.53
CA ASN A 229 0.18 -14.42 17.94
C ASN A 229 0.15 -15.94 17.67
N LYS A 230 -0.46 -16.74 18.57
CA LYS A 230 -0.64 -18.20 18.37
C LYS A 230 -1.53 -18.53 17.17
N GLU A 231 -2.61 -17.77 16.98
CA GLU A 231 -3.54 -17.92 15.85
C GLU A 231 -2.87 -17.48 14.54
N ARG A 232 -2.14 -16.36 14.56
CA ARG A 232 -1.36 -15.86 13.41
C ARG A 232 -0.28 -16.85 12.97
N ARG A 233 0.52 -17.37 13.91
CA ARG A 233 1.52 -18.42 13.63
C ARG A 233 0.90 -19.68 13.01
N SER A 234 -0.26 -20.11 13.52
CA SER A 234 -1.00 -21.23 12.93
C SER A 234 -1.45 -20.95 11.49
N ASN A 235 -1.91 -19.73 11.20
CA ASN A 235 -2.36 -19.36 9.86
C ASN A 235 -1.19 -19.18 8.88
N TYR A 236 -0.10 -18.51 9.26
CA TYR A 236 1.12 -18.43 8.45
C TYR A 236 1.77 -19.80 8.22
N SER A 237 1.57 -20.78 9.11
CA SER A 237 2.04 -22.15 8.89
C SER A 237 1.28 -22.93 7.80
N CYS A 238 0.16 -22.42 7.30
CA CYS A 238 -0.56 -23.02 6.18
C CYS A 238 0.15 -22.83 4.84
N ASP A 239 -0.09 -23.76 3.89
CA ASP A 239 0.52 -23.77 2.55
C ASP A 239 0.20 -22.49 1.75
N ILE A 240 -1.02 -21.98 1.93
CA ILE A 240 -1.49 -20.69 1.40
C ILE A 240 -2.05 -19.88 2.57
N THR A 241 -1.68 -18.61 2.68
CA THR A 241 -2.20 -17.66 3.68
C THR A 241 -2.86 -16.48 2.97
N TYR A 242 -4.14 -16.22 3.25
CA TYR A 242 -4.83 -15.01 2.82
C TYR A 242 -4.65 -13.91 3.88
N THR A 243 -4.42 -12.68 3.44
CA THR A 243 -4.23 -11.52 4.32
C THR A 243 -4.64 -10.23 3.62
N ASN A 244 -4.77 -9.14 4.38
CA ASN A 244 -4.67 -7.79 3.82
C ASN A 244 -3.22 -7.29 3.86
N ASN A 245 -2.92 -6.22 3.13
CA ASN A 245 -1.60 -5.59 3.04
C ASN A 245 -1.11 -5.01 4.39
N SER A 246 -1.99 -4.35 5.14
CA SER A 246 -1.69 -3.69 6.40
C SER A 246 -1.29 -4.69 7.48
N GLU A 247 -2.07 -5.76 7.68
CA GLU A 247 -1.79 -6.80 8.67
C GLU A 247 -0.50 -7.57 8.37
N LEU A 248 -0.21 -7.84 7.09
CA LEU A 248 1.06 -8.43 6.66
C LEU A 248 2.26 -7.55 7.04
N GLY A 249 2.17 -6.23 6.79
CA GLY A 249 3.22 -5.29 7.16
C GLY A 249 3.35 -5.08 8.66
N PHE A 250 2.23 -5.05 9.40
CA PHE A 250 2.24 -4.98 10.86
C PHE A 250 2.80 -6.24 11.52
N ASP A 251 2.55 -7.43 10.98
CA ASP A 251 3.18 -8.66 11.48
C ASP A 251 4.69 -8.68 11.21
N TYR A 252 5.12 -8.24 10.02
CA TYR A 252 6.56 -8.07 9.76
C TYR A 252 7.21 -7.06 10.73
N LEU A 253 6.59 -5.90 10.95
CA LEU A 253 7.10 -4.90 11.91
C LEU A 253 7.09 -5.43 13.35
N ARG A 254 6.04 -6.15 13.78
CA ARG A 254 5.95 -6.77 15.11
C ARG A 254 7.03 -7.84 15.32
N ASP A 255 7.28 -8.68 14.32
CA ASP A 255 8.30 -9.73 14.40
C ASP A 255 9.72 -9.17 14.47
N ASN A 256 10.01 -8.05 13.79
CA ASN A 256 11.31 -7.35 13.91
C ASN A 256 11.47 -6.60 15.25
N LEU A 257 10.39 -6.41 16.03
CA LEU A 257 10.41 -5.87 17.39
C LEU A 257 10.33 -6.96 18.47
N ALA A 258 10.27 -8.24 18.09
CA ALA A 258 10.11 -9.35 19.01
C ALA A 258 11.39 -9.58 19.83
N THR A 259 11.24 -9.66 21.16
CA THR A 259 12.35 -9.94 22.09
C THR A 259 12.62 -11.43 22.29
N SER A 260 11.78 -12.31 21.73
CA SER A 260 11.94 -13.76 21.83
C SER A 260 11.29 -14.49 20.65
N HIS A 261 11.84 -15.65 20.30
CA HIS A 261 11.32 -16.52 19.24
C HIS A 261 9.86 -16.95 19.48
N GLU A 262 9.40 -17.00 20.73
CA GLU A 262 8.01 -17.34 21.09
C GLU A 262 7.00 -16.23 20.77
N GLN A 263 7.44 -15.01 20.45
CA GLN A 263 6.56 -13.92 20.03
C GLN A 263 6.31 -13.91 18.50
N LEU A 264 7.28 -14.41 17.71
CA LEU A 264 7.27 -14.37 16.24
C LEU A 264 6.04 -15.07 15.63
N VAL A 265 5.43 -14.48 14.60
CA VAL A 265 4.25 -15.05 13.92
C VAL A 265 4.53 -15.54 12.50
N MET A 266 5.51 -14.95 11.80
CA MET A 266 5.83 -15.29 10.41
C MET A 266 6.84 -16.47 10.30
N ARG A 267 7.05 -16.96 9.07
CA ARG A 267 7.90 -18.12 8.75
C ARG A 267 9.42 -17.82 8.80
N TRP A 268 9.94 -17.38 9.94
CA TRP A 268 11.39 -17.13 10.07
C TRP A 268 12.24 -18.40 9.89
N PRO A 269 13.43 -18.33 9.26
CA PRO A 269 14.14 -17.11 8.82
C PRO A 269 13.73 -16.57 7.43
N LYS A 270 12.77 -17.18 6.72
CA LYS A 270 12.29 -16.76 5.40
C LYS A 270 10.79 -16.41 5.42
N PRO A 271 10.37 -15.27 6.01
CA PRO A 271 8.95 -14.90 6.12
C PRO A 271 8.26 -14.60 4.78
N PHE A 272 9.00 -14.54 3.68
CA PHE A 272 8.50 -14.23 2.34
C PHE A 272 9.07 -15.20 1.28
N HIS A 273 8.21 -15.73 0.42
CA HIS A 273 8.58 -16.63 -0.69
C HIS A 273 7.89 -16.20 -2.00
N PHE A 274 6.54 -16.31 -2.04
CA PHE A 274 5.73 -15.89 -3.18
C PHE A 274 4.50 -15.09 -2.73
N ALA A 275 4.22 -13.98 -3.41
CA ALA A 275 3.04 -13.15 -3.21
C ALA A 275 2.21 -12.98 -4.49
N ILE A 276 0.88 -13.10 -4.34
CA ILE A 276 -0.11 -12.64 -5.30
C ILE A 276 -0.86 -11.48 -4.66
N VAL A 277 -0.77 -10.28 -5.26
CA VAL A 277 -1.48 -9.08 -4.80
C VAL A 277 -2.70 -8.83 -5.68
N ASP A 278 -3.92 -8.88 -5.11
CA ASP A 278 -5.13 -8.44 -5.80
C ASP A 278 -5.30 -6.91 -5.70
N GLU A 279 -5.86 -6.30 -6.75
CA GLU A 279 -5.94 -4.84 -6.92
C GLU A 279 -4.56 -4.17 -6.72
N VAL A 280 -3.53 -4.76 -7.33
CA VAL A 280 -2.10 -4.45 -7.14
C VAL A 280 -1.72 -2.99 -7.38
N ASP A 281 -2.44 -2.29 -8.25
CA ASP A 281 -2.34 -0.85 -8.45
C ASP A 281 -2.70 -0.08 -7.18
N SER A 282 -3.84 -0.35 -6.55
CA SER A 282 -4.17 0.37 -5.32
C SER A 282 -3.36 -0.09 -4.10
N VAL A 283 -2.94 -1.36 -4.04
CA VAL A 283 -2.08 -1.83 -2.93
C VAL A 283 -0.66 -1.24 -3.00
N LEU A 284 -0.06 -1.12 -4.19
CA LEU A 284 1.35 -0.69 -4.35
C LEU A 284 1.52 0.80 -4.73
N ILE A 285 0.53 1.42 -5.37
CA ILE A 285 0.60 2.80 -5.90
C ILE A 285 -0.31 3.77 -5.13
N ASP A 286 -1.55 3.39 -4.78
CA ASP A 286 -2.45 4.29 -4.03
C ASP A 286 -2.18 4.28 -2.53
N GLU A 287 -2.27 3.12 -1.90
CA GLU A 287 -1.95 2.94 -0.47
C GLU A 287 -0.44 2.98 -0.22
N GLY A 288 0.37 2.68 -1.23
CA GLY A 288 1.84 2.81 -1.22
C GLY A 288 2.39 4.19 -0.84
N ARG A 289 1.56 5.24 -0.84
CA ARG A 289 1.99 6.63 -0.62
C ARG A 289 2.34 6.94 0.83
N ASN A 290 1.80 6.18 1.80
CA ASN A 290 2.06 6.36 3.22
C ASN A 290 2.82 5.15 3.81
N PRO A 291 3.80 5.34 4.71
CA PRO A 291 4.43 4.24 5.42
C PRO A 291 3.46 3.61 6.44
N LEU A 292 3.55 2.29 6.61
CA LEU A 292 3.07 1.65 7.83
C LEU A 292 4.01 2.01 8.97
N LEU A 293 3.44 2.36 10.12
CA LEU A 293 4.17 2.76 11.32
C LEU A 293 3.53 2.19 12.58
N ILE A 294 4.34 1.67 13.48
CA ILE A 294 3.95 1.30 14.84
C ILE A 294 4.35 2.44 15.76
N SER A 295 3.37 3.13 16.33
CA SER A 295 3.59 4.11 17.40
C SER A 295 3.54 3.42 18.77
N GLY A 296 4.50 3.76 19.62
CA GLY A 296 4.44 3.51 21.06
C GLY A 296 4.05 4.78 21.81
N GLU A 297 3.39 4.63 22.96
CA GLU A 297 3.15 5.75 23.88
C GLU A 297 4.39 6.00 24.74
N ALA A 298 4.88 7.25 24.80
CA ALA A 298 5.93 7.66 25.73
C ALA A 298 5.41 7.83 27.19
N ASN A 299 4.53 6.93 27.65
CA ASN A 299 3.65 7.16 28.79
C ASN A 299 4.28 6.84 30.17
N LYS A 300 5.27 5.92 30.21
CA LYS A 300 5.92 5.52 31.48
C LYS A 300 6.55 6.69 32.23
N ASP A 301 7.19 7.59 31.49
CA ASP A 301 8.00 8.69 32.04
C ASP A 301 7.25 10.02 32.10
N ALA A 302 5.94 10.04 31.79
CA ALA A 302 5.11 11.24 31.86
C ALA A 302 5.14 11.90 33.26
N ALA A 303 5.29 11.09 34.31
CA ALA A 303 5.42 11.54 35.70
C ALA A 303 6.79 12.18 36.04
N ARG A 304 7.84 11.97 35.24
CA ARG A 304 9.16 12.60 35.46
C ARG A 304 9.17 14.09 35.13
N TYR A 305 8.41 14.51 34.11
CA TYR A 305 8.42 15.90 33.64
C TYR A 305 8.00 16.95 34.69
N PRO A 306 6.94 16.77 35.50
CA PRO A 306 6.62 17.70 36.60
C PRO A 306 7.72 17.78 37.66
N VAL A 307 8.37 16.66 37.99
CA VAL A 307 9.46 16.60 38.98
C VAL A 307 10.68 17.34 38.44
N ALA A 308 11.10 17.02 37.20
CA ALA A 308 12.22 17.69 36.55
C ALA A 308 11.98 19.19 36.34
N ALA A 309 10.74 19.64 36.14
CA ALA A 309 10.39 21.06 36.12
C ALA A 309 10.66 21.75 37.46
N ARG A 310 10.36 21.10 38.61
CA ARG A 310 10.71 21.61 39.94
C ARG A 310 12.21 21.62 40.18
N VAL A 311 12.94 20.59 39.77
CA VAL A 311 14.42 20.59 39.86
C VAL A 311 15.02 21.73 39.02
N ALA A 312 14.50 21.96 37.81
CA ALA A 312 14.91 23.08 36.98
C ALA A 312 14.60 24.46 37.59
N GLU A 313 13.56 24.61 38.42
CA GLU A 313 13.30 25.84 39.18
C GLU A 313 14.40 26.09 40.25
N LEU A 314 14.86 25.05 40.95
CA LEU A 314 15.91 25.13 41.98
C LEU A 314 17.30 25.46 41.41
N LEU A 315 17.60 25.01 40.19
CA LEU A 315 18.91 25.22 39.58
C LEU A 315 19.12 26.69 39.18
N ILE A 316 20.33 27.22 39.38
CA ILE A 316 20.68 28.64 39.18
C ILE A 316 21.64 28.79 37.99
N LYS A 317 21.25 29.63 37.03
CA LYS A 317 22.04 29.94 35.84
C LYS A 317 23.36 30.62 36.20
N GLY A 318 24.47 30.16 35.63
CA GLY A 318 25.83 30.66 35.90
C GLY A 318 26.49 30.09 37.14
N LEU A 319 25.78 29.24 37.91
CA LEU A 319 26.32 28.48 39.04
C LEU A 319 26.11 26.98 38.80
N HIS A 320 24.86 26.55 38.70
CA HIS A 320 24.45 25.16 38.50
C HIS A 320 24.35 24.75 37.02
N TYR A 321 24.25 25.71 36.09
CA TYR A 321 24.28 25.42 34.64
C TYR A 321 24.74 26.61 33.78
N SER A 322 25.36 26.31 32.64
CA SER A 322 25.61 27.24 31.54
C SER A 322 24.49 27.12 30.47
N ILE A 323 24.41 28.09 29.56
CA ILE A 323 23.62 27.95 28.31
C ILE A 323 24.43 28.51 27.14
N GLU A 324 24.24 27.95 25.94
CA GLU A 324 24.69 28.58 24.69
C GLU A 324 23.49 28.99 23.83
N LEU A 325 23.39 30.31 23.58
CA LEU A 325 22.28 30.94 22.85
C LEU A 325 22.26 30.62 21.34
N LYS A 326 23.37 30.12 20.80
CA LYS A 326 23.54 29.85 19.37
C LYS A 326 22.84 28.56 18.95
N ASP A 327 23.05 27.50 19.72
CA ASP A 327 22.60 26.14 19.42
C ASP A 327 21.47 25.67 20.40
N ASN A 328 21.00 26.57 21.27
CA ASN A 328 19.98 26.35 22.31
C ASN A 328 20.28 25.14 23.24
N SER A 329 21.55 25.01 23.63
CA SER A 329 22.05 23.98 24.55
C SER A 329 22.12 24.48 26.00
N VAL A 330 22.12 23.53 26.92
CA VAL A 330 22.32 23.73 28.37
C VAL A 330 23.34 22.69 28.81
N GLU A 331 24.32 23.09 29.63
CA GLU A 331 25.28 22.18 30.25
C GLU A 331 25.18 22.34 31.77
N LEU A 332 25.11 21.24 32.51
CA LEU A 332 25.15 21.25 33.97
C LEU A 332 26.59 21.40 34.44
N THR A 333 26.81 22.13 35.53
CA THR A 333 28.09 22.13 36.26
C THR A 333 28.10 20.98 37.27
N GLU A 334 29.27 20.63 37.83
CA GLU A 334 29.39 19.62 38.90
C GLU A 334 28.47 19.95 40.10
N GLU A 335 28.37 21.22 40.48
CA GLU A 335 27.45 21.70 41.53
C GLU A 335 25.97 21.50 41.16
N GLY A 336 25.63 21.71 39.88
CA GLY A 336 24.27 21.51 39.39
C GLY A 336 23.88 20.04 39.22
N ILE A 337 24.83 19.16 38.91
CA ILE A 337 24.65 17.70 38.93
C ILE A 337 24.35 17.27 40.37
N ALA A 338 25.24 17.59 41.32
CA ALA A 338 25.07 17.22 42.72
C ALA A 338 23.77 17.74 43.36
N LEU A 339 23.35 18.97 43.02
CA LEU A 339 22.07 19.51 43.49
C LEU A 339 20.86 18.84 42.82
N ALA A 340 20.94 18.48 41.54
CA ALA A 340 19.86 17.76 40.86
C ALA A 340 19.73 16.32 41.38
N GLU A 341 20.84 15.63 41.63
CA GLU A 341 20.89 14.29 42.22
C GLU A 341 20.28 14.30 43.63
N MET A 342 20.70 15.24 44.48
CA MET A 342 20.14 15.44 45.82
C MET A 342 18.62 15.75 45.78
N ALA A 343 18.16 16.54 44.82
CA ALA A 343 16.75 16.90 44.67
C ALA A 343 15.88 15.79 44.03
N LEU A 344 16.49 14.73 43.51
CA LEU A 344 15.84 13.58 42.88
C LEU A 344 16.01 12.28 43.68
N GLU A 345 16.76 12.32 44.80
CA GLU A 345 17.12 11.16 45.63
C GLU A 345 17.86 10.05 44.85
N THR A 346 18.57 10.40 43.78
CA THR A 346 19.43 9.49 42.99
C THR A 346 20.92 9.74 43.24
N SER A 347 21.77 8.76 42.93
CA SER A 347 23.23 8.85 42.96
C SER A 347 23.87 9.02 41.57
N ASP A 348 23.08 8.99 40.50
CA ASP A 348 23.52 9.20 39.12
C ASP A 348 22.32 9.67 38.27
N LEU A 349 22.45 10.78 37.53
CA LEU A 349 21.42 11.24 36.59
C LEU A 349 21.34 10.38 35.31
N TRP A 350 22.36 9.59 35.01
CA TRP A 350 22.53 8.82 33.77
C TRP A 350 22.31 7.30 33.92
N ASP A 351 21.86 6.81 35.08
CA ASP A 351 21.52 5.39 35.29
C ASP A 351 20.58 4.87 34.18
N GLU A 352 20.97 3.76 33.54
CA GLU A 352 20.18 3.10 32.49
C GLU A 352 18.82 2.58 33.02
N ASN A 353 18.70 2.36 34.34
CA ASN A 353 17.51 1.86 35.01
C ASN A 353 16.56 2.99 35.45
N ASP A 354 17.08 4.16 35.82
CA ASP A 354 16.29 5.33 36.22
C ASP A 354 16.80 6.67 35.62
N PRO A 355 16.79 6.83 34.29
CA PRO A 355 17.46 7.95 33.62
C PRO A 355 16.75 9.29 33.85
N TRP A 356 17.39 10.20 34.58
CA TRP A 356 16.86 11.55 34.89
C TRP A 356 17.45 12.67 34.04
N ALA A 357 18.70 12.55 33.58
CA ALA A 357 19.45 13.62 32.91
C ALA A 357 18.65 14.27 31.76
N ARG A 358 18.03 13.45 30.89
CA ARG A 358 17.20 13.93 29.76
C ARG A 358 16.05 14.84 30.22
N PHE A 359 15.40 14.50 31.33
CA PHE A 359 14.26 15.27 31.85
C PHE A 359 14.71 16.59 32.46
N VAL A 360 15.83 16.58 33.22
CA VAL A 360 16.45 17.80 33.76
C VAL A 360 16.92 18.73 32.63
N PHE A 361 17.63 18.22 31.62
CA PHE A 361 18.05 19.01 30.46
C PHE A 361 16.86 19.58 29.67
N ASN A 362 15.80 18.80 29.44
CA ASN A 362 14.59 19.29 28.76
C ASN A 362 13.85 20.35 29.59
N ALA A 363 13.78 20.19 30.91
CA ALA A 363 13.18 21.17 31.82
C ALA A 363 13.97 22.49 31.86
N LEU A 364 15.31 22.43 31.89
CA LEU A 364 16.17 23.62 31.79
C LEU A 364 16.06 24.30 30.42
N LYS A 365 16.00 23.54 29.33
CA LYS A 365 15.72 24.11 27.99
C LYS A 365 14.37 24.81 27.95
N ALA A 366 13.32 24.17 28.48
CA ALA A 366 11.98 24.75 28.59
C ALA A 366 11.97 26.01 29.48
N LYS A 367 12.74 26.05 30.57
CA LYS A 367 12.91 27.22 31.45
C LYS A 367 13.50 28.41 30.68
N GLU A 368 14.64 28.23 30.03
CA GLU A 368 15.48 29.31 29.47
C GLU A 368 15.04 29.77 28.07
N PHE A 369 14.83 28.84 27.14
CA PHE A 369 14.66 29.15 25.71
C PHE A 369 13.19 29.30 25.29
N TYR A 370 12.27 28.57 25.92
CA TYR A 370 10.85 28.57 25.55
C TYR A 370 10.08 29.53 26.45
N LYS A 371 9.79 30.72 25.93
CA LYS A 371 9.07 31.78 26.66
C LYS A 371 7.63 31.88 26.19
N ARG A 372 6.74 31.95 27.18
CA ARG A 372 5.32 32.24 27.00
C ARG A 372 5.15 33.62 26.34
N ASP A 373 4.13 33.72 25.50
CA ASP A 373 3.78 34.86 24.65
C ASP A 373 4.89 35.26 23.64
N VAL A 374 5.89 34.39 23.45
CA VAL A 374 6.94 34.50 22.41
C VAL A 374 7.00 33.23 21.55
N GLN A 375 7.38 32.08 22.13
CA GLN A 375 7.40 30.79 21.45
C GLN A 375 6.05 30.05 21.48
N TYR A 376 5.19 30.35 22.46
CA TYR A 376 3.89 29.70 22.64
C TYR A 376 2.92 30.53 23.48
N ILE A 377 1.64 30.19 23.40
CA ILE A 377 0.60 30.64 24.35
C ILE A 377 0.03 29.44 25.11
N VAL A 378 -0.54 29.68 26.29
CA VAL A 378 -1.37 28.69 26.99
C VAL A 378 -2.85 29.02 26.78
N ARG A 379 -3.60 28.12 26.16
CA ARG A 379 -5.03 28.29 25.88
C ARG A 379 -5.78 26.97 26.10
N ASN A 380 -6.95 27.03 26.73
CA ASN A 380 -7.80 25.86 27.03
C ASN A 380 -7.07 24.71 27.76
N GLY A 381 -6.04 25.01 28.56
CA GLY A 381 -5.22 24.00 29.25
C GLY A 381 -4.20 23.28 28.35
N MET A 382 -3.83 23.86 27.21
CA MET A 382 -2.81 23.34 26.30
C MET A 382 -1.77 24.42 25.96
N ALA A 383 -0.51 24.02 25.76
CA ALA A 383 0.52 24.88 25.21
C ALA A 383 0.47 24.83 23.67
N LEU A 384 0.26 25.98 23.02
CA LEU A 384 0.12 26.08 21.56
C LEU A 384 1.27 26.91 20.98
N ILE A 385 2.01 26.31 20.05
CA ILE A 385 3.23 26.91 19.45
C ILE A 385 2.87 28.15 18.63
N ILE A 386 3.66 29.21 18.75
CA ILE A 386 3.65 30.35 17.81
C ILE A 386 4.70 30.11 16.73
N ASN A 387 4.31 30.30 15.48
CA ASN A 387 5.22 30.38 14.34
C ASN A 387 5.94 31.74 14.35
N GLU A 388 7.21 31.75 14.76
CA GLU A 388 8.02 32.97 14.96
C GLU A 388 8.10 33.89 13.71
N LEU A 389 7.97 33.34 12.50
CA LEU A 389 8.01 34.10 11.24
C LEU A 389 6.68 34.78 10.88
N THR A 390 5.56 34.37 11.49
CA THR A 390 4.20 34.82 11.08
C THR A 390 3.29 35.23 12.24
N GLY A 391 3.71 35.01 13.50
CA GLY A 391 2.91 35.27 14.69
C GLY A 391 1.66 34.38 14.82
N ARG A 392 1.51 33.34 13.98
CA ARG A 392 0.33 32.48 13.95
C ARG A 392 0.47 31.30 14.90
N VAL A 393 -0.65 30.91 15.53
CA VAL A 393 -0.72 29.74 16.41
C VAL A 393 -0.83 28.47 15.58
N GLU A 394 0.06 27.49 15.82
CA GLU A 394 0.13 26.22 15.10
C GLU A 394 -0.45 25.08 15.95
N GLU A 395 -1.78 25.06 16.10
CA GLU A 395 -2.53 24.15 17.00
C GLU A 395 -2.25 22.63 16.81
N LYS A 396 -1.68 22.23 15.67
CA LYS A 396 -1.35 20.83 15.34
C LYS A 396 0.13 20.48 15.51
N ARG A 397 0.97 21.42 15.95
CA ARG A 397 2.42 21.24 16.07
C ARG A 397 2.82 21.06 17.53
N ARG A 398 3.67 20.07 17.79
CA ARG A 398 4.40 19.88 19.07
C ARG A 398 5.91 19.99 18.77
N TRP A 399 6.73 20.30 19.76
CA TRP A 399 8.19 20.20 19.64
C TRP A 399 8.64 18.76 19.95
N SER A 400 9.73 18.32 19.35
CA SER A 400 10.25 16.96 19.49
C SER A 400 10.95 16.70 20.84
N ASP A 401 11.45 15.46 21.00
CA ASP A 401 12.46 15.04 21.98
C ASP A 401 12.08 15.17 23.47
N GLY A 402 10.83 15.50 23.76
CA GLY A 402 10.32 15.72 25.13
C GLY A 402 10.20 17.19 25.52
N ILE A 403 10.51 18.13 24.62
CA ILE A 403 10.48 19.57 24.92
C ILE A 403 9.05 20.06 25.14
N HIS A 404 8.08 19.55 24.40
CA HIS A 404 6.69 19.99 24.54
C HIS A 404 6.08 19.56 25.88
N GLN A 405 6.40 18.37 26.39
CA GLN A 405 6.03 17.91 27.73
C GLN A 405 6.73 18.72 28.82
N ALA A 406 7.99 19.12 28.61
CA ALA A 406 8.70 19.99 29.54
C ALA A 406 8.10 21.41 29.61
N VAL A 407 7.58 21.94 28.49
CA VAL A 407 6.81 23.19 28.48
C VAL A 407 5.40 23.00 29.08
N GLU A 408 4.73 21.89 28.79
CA GLU A 408 3.45 21.53 29.43
C GLU A 408 3.61 21.42 30.96
N ALA A 409 4.70 20.82 31.45
CA ALA A 409 5.05 20.74 32.86
C ALA A 409 5.39 22.10 33.49
N LYS A 410 6.21 22.92 32.81
CA LYS A 410 6.58 24.28 33.22
C LYS A 410 5.37 25.19 33.45
N GLU A 411 4.35 25.09 32.59
CA GLU A 411 3.11 25.87 32.70
C GLU A 411 2.05 25.20 33.60
N GLY A 412 2.35 24.02 34.19
CA GLY A 412 1.43 23.27 35.04
C GLY A 412 0.18 22.74 34.32
N VAL A 413 0.22 22.60 32.99
CA VAL A 413 -0.91 22.09 32.20
C VAL A 413 -0.87 20.57 32.06
N LYS A 414 -1.95 19.97 31.55
CA LYS A 414 -2.03 18.52 31.38
C LYS A 414 -1.08 18.06 30.28
N ILE A 415 0.03 17.45 30.70
CA ILE A 415 1.00 16.80 29.81
C ILE A 415 0.32 15.75 28.94
N GLN A 416 0.62 15.77 27.64
CA GLN A 416 0.14 14.79 26.68
C GLN A 416 1.28 13.82 26.32
N ALA A 417 1.00 12.52 26.37
CA ALA A 417 1.96 11.52 25.93
C ALA A 417 2.18 11.66 24.42
N ASP A 418 3.43 11.77 23.98
CA ASP A 418 3.73 11.73 22.54
C ASP A 418 3.65 10.29 22.03
N SER A 419 3.14 10.16 20.81
CA SER A 419 3.28 8.95 20.01
C SER A 419 4.65 8.94 19.33
N VAL A 420 5.55 8.08 19.79
CA VAL A 420 6.88 7.89 19.18
C VAL A 420 6.79 6.76 18.16
N VAL A 421 7.32 6.95 16.95
CA VAL A 421 7.40 5.88 15.95
C VAL A 421 8.50 4.89 16.37
N VAL A 422 8.10 3.66 16.71
CA VAL A 422 8.99 2.59 17.17
C VAL A 422 9.55 1.79 16.00
N ALA A 423 8.72 1.55 14.97
CA ALA A 423 9.15 0.93 13.71
C ALA A 423 8.26 1.41 12.54
N GLN A 424 8.82 1.42 11.33
CA GLN A 424 8.08 1.81 10.12
C GLN A 424 8.62 1.09 8.86
N ILE A 425 7.77 0.88 7.87
CA ILE A 425 8.12 0.38 6.53
C ILE A 425 7.14 0.90 5.48
N THR A 426 7.61 1.22 4.26
CA THR A 426 6.71 1.52 3.14
C THR A 426 6.29 0.22 2.44
N TYR A 427 5.12 0.20 1.79
CA TYR A 427 4.70 -0.98 1.03
C TYR A 427 5.71 -1.35 -0.07
N GLN A 428 6.36 -0.39 -0.74
CA GLN A 428 7.38 -0.70 -1.75
C GLN A 428 8.58 -1.44 -1.15
N SER A 429 9.00 -1.08 0.08
CA SER A 429 10.08 -1.79 0.78
C SER A 429 9.63 -3.17 1.28
N LEU A 430 8.39 -3.29 1.80
CA LEU A 430 7.84 -4.56 2.27
C LEU A 430 7.72 -5.59 1.14
N PHE A 431 7.11 -5.24 0.01
CA PHE A 431 6.87 -6.18 -1.08
C PHE A 431 8.14 -6.55 -1.86
N LYS A 432 9.22 -5.76 -1.75
CA LYS A 432 10.56 -6.13 -2.25
C LYS A 432 11.24 -7.26 -1.48
N LEU A 433 10.73 -7.64 -0.31
CA LEU A 433 11.27 -8.76 0.47
C LEU A 433 10.82 -10.13 -0.08
N TYR A 434 9.87 -10.18 -1.03
CA TYR A 434 9.49 -11.40 -1.72
C TYR A 434 10.46 -11.71 -2.87
N PRO A 435 11.08 -12.91 -2.91
CA PRO A 435 11.84 -13.38 -4.08
C PRO A 435 11.01 -13.45 -5.36
N ARG A 436 9.68 -13.65 -5.25
CA ARG A 436 8.74 -13.70 -6.37
C ARG A 436 7.48 -12.91 -6.02
N LEU A 437 7.29 -11.75 -6.65
CA LEU A 437 6.11 -10.90 -6.50
C LEU A 437 5.25 -10.99 -7.77
N SER A 438 3.93 -11.00 -7.63
CA SER A 438 2.97 -11.00 -8.75
C SER A 438 1.68 -10.31 -8.32
N GLY A 439 0.85 -9.91 -9.29
CA GLY A 439 -0.41 -9.25 -8.95
C GLY A 439 -1.41 -9.20 -10.08
N MET A 440 -2.64 -8.78 -9.77
CA MET A 440 -3.75 -8.75 -10.72
C MET A 440 -4.64 -7.53 -10.48
N THR A 441 -5.07 -6.89 -11.57
CA THR A 441 -5.97 -5.72 -11.56
C THR A 441 -6.55 -5.50 -12.96
N GLY A 442 -7.51 -4.57 -13.13
CA GLY A 442 -8.05 -4.19 -14.43
C GLY A 442 -7.32 -3.03 -15.12
N THR A 443 -6.34 -2.42 -14.46
CA THR A 443 -5.86 -1.05 -14.74
C THR A 443 -4.35 -0.82 -14.62
N ALA A 444 -3.53 -1.87 -14.58
CA ALA A 444 -2.07 -1.76 -14.40
C ALA A 444 -1.29 -1.19 -15.60
N LYS A 445 -1.84 -1.22 -16.83
CA LYS A 445 -1.07 -0.94 -18.05
C LYS A 445 -0.73 0.54 -18.24
N THR A 446 -1.46 1.46 -17.58
CA THR A 446 -1.06 2.87 -17.49
C THR A 446 0.16 3.05 -16.58
N GLU A 447 0.21 2.31 -15.47
CA GLU A 447 1.24 2.41 -14.44
C GLU A 447 2.41 1.41 -14.64
N GLU A 448 2.48 0.72 -15.78
CA GLU A 448 3.52 -0.27 -16.10
C GLU A 448 4.95 0.25 -15.87
N LYS A 449 5.19 1.54 -16.17
CA LYS A 449 6.49 2.19 -15.96
C LYS A 449 6.85 2.31 -14.47
N GLU A 450 5.87 2.45 -13.59
CA GLU A 450 6.10 2.51 -12.15
C GLU A 450 6.35 1.11 -11.58
N PHE A 451 5.54 0.12 -11.96
CA PHE A 451 5.78 -1.28 -11.56
C PHE A 451 7.16 -1.79 -11.99
N LEU A 452 7.55 -1.56 -13.25
CA LEU A 452 8.85 -1.99 -13.77
C LEU A 452 10.01 -1.23 -13.10
N LYS A 453 9.87 0.08 -12.85
CA LYS A 453 10.90 0.90 -12.20
C LYS A 453 11.05 0.59 -10.71
N MET A 454 9.94 0.40 -10.00
CA MET A 454 9.95 0.20 -8.54
C MET A 454 10.21 -1.26 -8.18
N PHE A 455 9.51 -2.21 -8.80
CA PHE A 455 9.47 -3.62 -8.40
C PHE A 455 10.14 -4.57 -9.40
N GLN A 456 10.52 -4.10 -10.60
CA GLN A 456 11.02 -4.93 -11.71
C GLN A 456 9.97 -5.93 -12.25
N VAL A 457 8.70 -5.71 -11.95
CA VAL A 457 7.57 -6.56 -12.34
C VAL A 457 6.93 -6.01 -13.63
N PRO A 458 6.85 -6.79 -14.73
CA PRO A 458 6.22 -6.37 -15.98
C PRO A 458 4.68 -6.51 -15.94
N VAL A 459 3.97 -5.77 -16.80
CA VAL A 459 2.50 -5.84 -16.92
C VAL A 459 2.09 -6.51 -18.22
N ILE A 460 1.47 -7.69 -18.13
CA ILE A 460 0.92 -8.41 -19.28
C ILE A 460 -0.58 -8.15 -19.36
N GLU A 461 -1.05 -7.58 -20.46
CA GLU A 461 -2.47 -7.42 -20.75
C GLU A 461 -3.03 -8.73 -21.28
N VAL A 462 -3.93 -9.34 -20.51
CA VAL A 462 -4.58 -10.62 -20.83
C VAL A 462 -5.82 -10.35 -21.69
N PRO A 463 -6.06 -11.12 -22.77
CA PRO A 463 -7.28 -10.99 -23.56
C PRO A 463 -8.55 -11.17 -22.72
N THR A 464 -9.62 -10.45 -23.05
CA THR A 464 -10.94 -10.66 -22.42
C THR A 464 -11.60 -11.93 -22.95
N ASN A 465 -12.36 -12.63 -22.10
CA ASN A 465 -13.04 -13.88 -22.48
C ASN A 465 -14.14 -13.65 -23.55
N LEU A 466 -14.70 -12.44 -23.59
CA LEU A 466 -15.65 -11.99 -24.62
C LEU A 466 -15.24 -10.61 -25.15
N PRO A 467 -15.64 -10.22 -26.38
CA PRO A 467 -15.40 -8.87 -26.88
C PRO A 467 -16.09 -7.81 -26.02
N ASN A 468 -15.34 -6.81 -25.56
CA ASN A 468 -15.90 -5.72 -24.76
C ASN A 468 -16.72 -4.76 -25.65
N ILE A 469 -18.03 -4.69 -25.41
CA ILE A 469 -18.98 -3.82 -26.13
C ILE A 469 -19.40 -2.57 -25.33
N ARG A 470 -18.71 -2.26 -24.22
CA ARG A 470 -18.98 -1.06 -23.40
C ARG A 470 -18.71 0.21 -24.21
N LYS A 471 -19.67 1.14 -24.21
CA LYS A 471 -19.53 2.44 -24.87
C LYS A 471 -19.04 3.48 -23.86
N ASP A 472 -17.75 3.76 -23.88
CA ASP A 472 -17.15 4.82 -23.08
C ASP A 472 -17.41 6.18 -23.74
N LEU A 473 -18.11 7.05 -23.02
CA LEU A 473 -18.49 8.38 -23.50
C LEU A 473 -17.37 9.41 -23.25
N PRO A 474 -17.24 10.47 -24.07
CA PRO A 474 -16.23 11.50 -23.87
C PRO A 474 -16.45 12.26 -22.55
N ILE A 475 -15.34 12.70 -21.95
CA ILE A 475 -15.34 13.48 -20.69
C ILE A 475 -16.09 14.79 -20.91
N GLN A 476 -17.09 15.06 -20.07
CA GLN A 476 -17.81 16.34 -20.03
C GLN A 476 -17.19 17.27 -18.97
N ALA A 477 -17.01 18.54 -19.31
CA ALA A 477 -16.46 19.57 -18.44
C ALA A 477 -17.48 20.71 -18.23
N PHE A 478 -17.61 21.19 -16.99
CA PHE A 478 -18.62 22.17 -16.59
C PHE A 478 -17.96 23.37 -15.93
N ALA A 479 -18.44 24.57 -16.24
CA ALA A 479 -17.88 25.82 -15.69
C ALA A 479 -18.08 26.00 -14.17
N THR A 480 -19.03 25.27 -13.56
CA THR A 480 -19.25 25.29 -12.10
C THR A 480 -19.56 23.90 -11.56
N ALA A 481 -19.18 23.66 -10.30
CA ALA A 481 -19.50 22.41 -9.60
C ALA A 481 -21.02 22.19 -9.44
N ARG A 482 -21.80 23.27 -9.26
CA ARG A 482 -23.27 23.21 -9.22
C ARG A 482 -23.85 22.74 -10.56
N GLY A 483 -23.42 23.32 -11.68
CA GLY A 483 -23.88 22.93 -13.02
C GLY A 483 -23.54 21.47 -13.35
N LYS A 484 -22.35 21.00 -12.95
CA LYS A 484 -21.97 19.58 -13.03
C LYS A 484 -22.94 18.68 -12.28
N TRP A 485 -23.24 19.00 -11.01
CA TRP A 485 -24.10 18.16 -10.18
C TRP A 485 -25.57 18.17 -10.60
N GLU A 486 -26.09 19.31 -11.08
CA GLU A 486 -27.44 19.39 -11.67
C GLU A 486 -27.55 18.48 -12.91
N TYR A 487 -26.58 18.54 -13.82
CA TYR A 487 -26.55 17.66 -14.99
C TYR A 487 -26.44 16.17 -14.61
N VAL A 488 -25.64 15.82 -13.61
CA VAL A 488 -25.56 14.44 -13.08
C VAL A 488 -26.90 13.99 -12.48
N ARG A 489 -27.63 14.88 -11.78
CA ARG A 489 -28.99 14.61 -11.28
C ARG A 489 -29.96 14.33 -12.43
N GLU A 490 -29.89 15.09 -13.52
CA GLU A 490 -30.75 14.92 -14.71
C GLU A 490 -30.45 13.63 -15.48
N GLU A 491 -29.17 13.29 -15.70
CA GLU A 491 -28.78 12.04 -16.35
C GLU A 491 -29.20 10.82 -15.53
N VAL A 492 -29.06 10.88 -14.20
CA VAL A 492 -29.54 9.83 -13.27
C VAL A 492 -31.07 9.72 -13.29
N GLU A 493 -31.80 10.85 -13.28
CA GLU A 493 -33.27 10.89 -13.38
C GLU A 493 -33.77 10.27 -14.70
N PHE A 494 -33.13 10.60 -15.83
CA PHE A 494 -33.43 10.04 -17.14
C PHE A 494 -33.16 8.53 -17.22
N MET A 495 -31.98 8.08 -16.79
CA MET A 495 -31.63 6.65 -16.77
C MET A 495 -32.54 5.84 -15.82
N PHE A 496 -32.92 6.43 -14.68
CA PHE A 496 -33.89 5.84 -13.75
C PHE A 496 -35.28 5.70 -14.39
N GLN A 497 -35.77 6.69 -15.13
CA GLN A 497 -37.06 6.61 -15.84
C GLN A 497 -37.06 5.50 -16.91
N LEU A 498 -35.95 5.31 -17.63
CA LEU A 498 -35.73 4.17 -18.53
C LEU A 498 -35.60 2.82 -17.79
N GLY A 499 -35.43 2.85 -16.47
CA GLY A 499 -35.20 1.69 -15.60
C GLY A 499 -33.79 1.10 -15.69
N ARG A 500 -32.84 1.84 -16.27
CA ARG A 500 -31.44 1.41 -16.38
C ARG A 500 -30.74 1.51 -15.02
N PRO A 501 -29.98 0.49 -14.57
CA PRO A 501 -29.15 0.63 -13.39
C PRO A 501 -28.06 1.69 -13.59
N VAL A 502 -27.71 2.42 -12.52
CA VAL A 502 -26.66 3.45 -12.53
C VAL A 502 -25.77 3.32 -11.30
N LEU A 503 -24.46 3.28 -11.53
CA LEU A 503 -23.43 3.47 -10.50
C LEU A 503 -22.77 4.84 -10.69
N VAL A 504 -22.78 5.68 -9.64
CA VAL A 504 -22.12 7.00 -9.66
C VAL A 504 -20.93 6.97 -8.70
N GLY A 505 -19.72 7.15 -9.24
CA GLY A 505 -18.50 7.29 -8.43
C GLY A 505 -18.30 8.71 -7.91
N THR A 506 -17.90 8.87 -6.65
CA THR A 506 -17.50 10.15 -6.05
C THR A 506 -16.16 10.05 -5.32
N THR A 507 -15.48 11.19 -5.10
CA THR A 507 -14.18 11.26 -4.42
C THR A 507 -14.28 11.59 -2.92
N SER A 508 -15.47 11.95 -2.41
CA SER A 508 -15.68 12.26 -1.00
C SER A 508 -17.12 11.97 -0.56
N VAL A 509 -17.29 11.67 0.73
CA VAL A 509 -18.60 11.44 1.36
C VAL A 509 -19.51 12.66 1.18
N GLU A 510 -18.97 13.87 1.36
CA GLU A 510 -19.68 15.14 1.13
C GLU A 510 -20.31 15.24 -0.27
N ASN A 511 -19.58 14.84 -1.32
CA ASN A 511 -20.10 14.83 -2.68
C ASN A 511 -21.16 13.72 -2.89
N SER A 512 -21.07 12.60 -2.17
CA SER A 512 -22.09 11.54 -2.18
C SER A 512 -23.37 11.96 -1.48
N GLU A 513 -23.28 12.56 -0.29
CA GLU A 513 -24.45 13.06 0.44
C GLU A 513 -25.13 14.22 -0.32
N TYR A 514 -24.35 15.13 -0.93
CA TYR A 514 -24.90 16.21 -1.76
C TYR A 514 -25.69 15.68 -2.98
N LEU A 515 -25.17 14.68 -3.70
CA LEU A 515 -25.92 14.02 -4.77
C LEU A 515 -27.12 13.22 -4.22
N SER A 516 -26.97 12.59 -3.05
CA SER A 516 -28.05 11.88 -2.38
C SER A 516 -29.23 12.81 -2.08
N ASP A 517 -28.98 14.03 -1.60
CA ASP A 517 -30.02 15.03 -1.34
C ASP A 517 -30.71 15.52 -2.63
N LEU A 518 -29.93 15.81 -3.69
CA LEU A 518 -30.48 16.15 -5.02
C LEU A 518 -31.38 15.04 -5.61
N LEU A 519 -31.13 13.76 -5.26
CA LEU A 519 -31.99 12.64 -5.66
C LEU A 519 -33.19 12.44 -4.71
N LYS A 520 -33.06 12.76 -3.41
CA LYS A 520 -34.19 12.78 -2.44
C LYS A 520 -35.23 13.82 -2.83
N GLU A 521 -34.82 15.01 -3.28
CA GLU A 521 -35.71 16.06 -3.79
C GLU A 521 -36.60 15.56 -4.95
N ARG A 522 -36.02 14.73 -5.84
CA ARG A 522 -36.73 14.07 -6.96
C ARG A 522 -37.39 12.75 -6.59
N LYS A 523 -37.34 12.33 -5.31
CA LYS A 523 -37.88 11.06 -4.79
C LYS A 523 -37.31 9.82 -5.49
N ILE A 524 -36.10 9.90 -6.02
CA ILE A 524 -35.42 8.78 -6.70
C ILE A 524 -34.79 7.87 -5.63
N PRO A 525 -35.23 6.60 -5.51
CA PRO A 525 -34.64 5.66 -4.55
C PRO A 525 -33.22 5.28 -4.98
N HIS A 526 -32.27 5.38 -4.05
CA HIS A 526 -30.86 5.10 -4.29
C HIS A 526 -30.15 4.64 -3.01
N ASN A 527 -29.00 3.99 -3.18
CA ASN A 527 -28.10 3.62 -2.09
C ASN A 527 -26.86 4.53 -2.07
N VAL A 528 -26.28 4.75 -0.88
CA VAL A 528 -25.00 5.46 -0.70
C VAL A 528 -24.01 4.55 0.01
N LEU A 529 -22.82 4.41 -0.56
CA LEU A 529 -21.74 3.56 -0.08
C LEU A 529 -20.53 4.44 0.21
N ASN A 530 -19.99 4.34 1.43
CA ASN A 530 -19.08 5.33 2.01
C ASN A 530 -17.71 4.73 2.39
N ALA A 531 -17.36 3.56 1.83
CA ALA A 531 -16.07 2.88 1.93
C ALA A 531 -15.60 2.62 3.37
N ARG A 532 -16.53 2.45 4.32
CA ARG A 532 -16.19 2.27 5.73
C ARG A 532 -15.88 0.80 6.01
N PRO A 533 -14.66 0.41 6.47
CA PRO A 533 -14.29 -1.00 6.62
C PRO A 533 -15.27 -1.84 7.46
N LYS A 534 -15.86 -1.27 8.52
CA LYS A 534 -16.89 -1.91 9.35
C LYS A 534 -18.16 -2.33 8.58
N TYR A 535 -18.44 -1.71 7.43
CA TYR A 535 -19.61 -1.96 6.61
C TYR A 535 -19.30 -2.66 5.28
N ALA A 536 -18.05 -3.06 5.02
CA ALA A 536 -17.62 -3.62 3.74
C ALA A 536 -18.50 -4.78 3.22
N ALA A 537 -18.93 -5.69 4.11
CA ALA A 537 -19.86 -6.77 3.75
C ALA A 537 -21.23 -6.23 3.28
N ARG A 538 -21.87 -5.34 4.06
CA ARG A 538 -23.15 -4.71 3.70
C ARG A 538 -23.06 -3.83 2.45
N GLU A 539 -21.93 -3.14 2.25
CA GLU A 539 -21.67 -2.39 1.02
C GLU A 539 -21.54 -3.35 -0.17
N ALA A 540 -20.87 -4.50 -0.01
CA ALA A 540 -20.80 -5.55 -1.04
C ALA A 540 -22.17 -6.18 -1.36
N ASP A 541 -23.00 -6.50 -0.35
CA ASP A 541 -24.37 -7.00 -0.56
C ASP A 541 -25.20 -6.02 -1.41
N THR A 542 -25.02 -4.72 -1.14
CA THR A 542 -25.71 -3.64 -1.87
C THR A 542 -25.20 -3.53 -3.31
N VAL A 543 -23.88 -3.59 -3.53
CA VAL A 543 -23.25 -3.59 -4.88
C VAL A 543 -23.64 -4.82 -5.69
N ALA A 544 -23.72 -5.99 -5.07
CA ALA A 544 -24.13 -7.23 -5.72
C ALA A 544 -25.55 -7.14 -6.32
N GLN A 545 -26.39 -6.20 -5.86
CA GLN A 545 -27.72 -5.93 -6.39
C GLN A 545 -27.84 -4.64 -7.22
N ALA A 546 -26.75 -3.87 -7.39
CA ALA A 546 -26.74 -2.63 -8.16
C ALA A 546 -27.01 -2.82 -9.67
N GLY A 547 -26.98 -4.05 -10.19
CA GLY A 547 -27.33 -4.38 -11.58
C GLY A 547 -28.82 -4.65 -11.82
N ARG A 548 -29.69 -4.53 -10.80
CA ARG A 548 -31.15 -4.68 -10.94
C ARG A 548 -31.79 -3.51 -11.71
N LYS A 549 -32.93 -3.75 -12.36
CA LYS A 549 -33.72 -2.68 -13.00
C LYS A 549 -34.07 -1.60 -11.96
N TYR A 550 -33.98 -0.33 -12.34
CA TYR A 550 -34.16 0.85 -11.47
C TYR A 550 -33.15 1.04 -10.32
N ALA A 551 -32.09 0.22 -10.21
CA ALA A 551 -31.12 0.36 -9.12
C ALA A 551 -30.16 1.55 -9.32
N ILE A 552 -30.19 2.52 -8.42
CA ILE A 552 -29.26 3.66 -8.38
C ILE A 552 -28.34 3.51 -7.17
N THR A 553 -27.02 3.57 -7.39
CA THR A 553 -26.00 3.39 -6.34
C THR A 553 -24.94 4.46 -6.44
N ILE A 554 -24.66 5.17 -5.35
CA ILE A 554 -23.58 6.15 -5.22
C ILE A 554 -22.44 5.49 -4.44
N SER A 555 -21.22 5.52 -4.98
CA SER A 555 -20.02 4.87 -4.39
C SER A 555 -18.91 5.89 -4.20
N THR A 556 -18.58 6.21 -2.95
CA THR A 556 -17.42 7.03 -2.58
C THR A 556 -16.15 6.20 -2.66
N ASN A 557 -15.11 6.68 -3.37
CA ASN A 557 -13.77 6.09 -3.39
C ASN A 557 -13.77 4.57 -3.63
N MET A 558 -14.54 4.10 -4.63
CA MET A 558 -14.69 2.69 -5.01
C MET A 558 -15.26 1.78 -3.89
N ALA A 559 -16.10 2.32 -3.00
CA ALA A 559 -16.87 1.54 -2.03
C ALA A 559 -17.58 0.33 -2.69
N GLY A 560 -17.44 -0.85 -2.07
CA GLY A 560 -17.89 -2.14 -2.61
C GLY A 560 -16.93 -2.83 -3.59
N ARG A 561 -15.68 -2.36 -3.70
CA ARG A 561 -14.57 -2.95 -4.50
C ARG A 561 -14.49 -4.47 -4.38
N GLY A 562 -14.13 -5.12 -5.49
CA GLY A 562 -13.98 -6.58 -5.58
C GLY A 562 -15.30 -7.34 -5.68
N THR A 563 -16.46 -6.67 -5.73
CA THR A 563 -17.78 -7.29 -5.92
C THR A 563 -18.31 -7.01 -7.32
N ASP A 564 -18.54 -8.06 -8.11
CA ASP A 564 -19.03 -7.91 -9.49
C ASP A 564 -20.52 -7.50 -9.54
N ILE A 565 -20.81 -6.48 -10.36
CA ILE A 565 -22.18 -5.99 -10.59
C ILE A 565 -22.81 -6.77 -11.75
N ILE A 566 -23.48 -7.86 -11.41
CA ILE A 566 -24.17 -8.73 -12.40
C ILE A 566 -25.48 -8.05 -12.84
N LEU A 567 -25.71 -7.94 -14.15
CA LEU A 567 -26.96 -7.41 -14.71
C LEU A 567 -28.14 -8.33 -14.34
N GLY A 568 -29.22 -7.74 -13.82
CA GLY A 568 -30.32 -8.47 -13.16
C GLY A 568 -30.14 -8.65 -11.64
N GLY A 569 -28.95 -8.34 -11.10
CA GLY A 569 -28.58 -8.59 -9.70
C GLY A 569 -28.01 -9.99 -9.48
N ASN A 570 -27.18 -10.14 -8.45
CA ASN A 570 -26.56 -11.42 -8.10
C ASN A 570 -27.58 -12.36 -7.41
N PRO A 571 -27.92 -13.53 -7.98
CA PRO A 571 -28.91 -14.45 -7.41
C PRO A 571 -28.40 -15.26 -6.21
N LYS A 572 -27.13 -15.09 -5.80
CA LYS A 572 -26.55 -15.69 -4.59
C LYS A 572 -26.50 -14.75 -3.38
N ALA A 573 -26.94 -13.49 -3.55
CA ALA A 573 -26.87 -12.43 -2.53
C ALA A 573 -28.26 -11.86 -2.22
N SER A 574 -29.28 -12.73 -2.18
CA SER A 574 -30.70 -12.41 -2.00
C SER A 574 -31.47 -13.59 -1.41
#